data_AF-A0A0F7HNA9-F1
#
_entry.id   AF-A0A0F7HNA9-F1
#
_cell.length_a   1.000
_cell.length_b   1.000
_cell.length_c   1.000
_cell.angle_alpha   90.00
_cell.angle_beta   90.00
_cell.angle_gamma   90.00
#
_symmetry.space_group_name_H-M   'P 1'
#
loop_
_entity.id
_entity.type
_entity.pdbx_description
1 polymer ?
#
loop_
_entity_poly.entity_id
_entity_poly.type
_entity_poly.pdbx_seq_one_letter_code
_entity_poly.pdbx_strand_id
1 'polypeptide(L)'
;MSRKLRLATMDYTKEFIRWSLWYIPIFALVYIVLNVFLREPELNEMSFFSMALSANRIYMLVLGILAVYTFLEWSVNLGLTRKIFFHAMTTAGILTTLFITAATAAVSFLLGFMPWFGTGIPEVSGGVETLVYVGGYLLSTLLYFLGGFLISAGFYRGFVPGMTMVLLNIVIMMGTDIIWPRESGTIGLEALSFDTSTGVAMMVLITIVCLALIYAILRYMIRDIAVKIK
;
A
#
# COMPACT_ATOMS: atom_id res chain seq x y z
N MET A 1 -24.76 -6.49 -2.57
CA MET A 1 -23.64 -6.58 -3.54
C MET A 1 -24.13 -7.34 -4.78
N SER A 2 -23.97 -6.81 -6.00
CA SER A 2 -24.42 -7.55 -7.20
C SER A 2 -23.51 -8.76 -7.46
N ARG A 3 -24.05 -9.85 -8.03
CA ARG A 3 -23.27 -11.07 -8.33
C ARG A 3 -22.03 -10.77 -9.19
N LYS A 4 -22.17 -9.86 -10.17
CA LYS A 4 -21.07 -9.40 -11.03
C LYS A 4 -19.95 -8.70 -10.26
N LEU A 5 -20.30 -7.83 -9.31
CA LEU A 5 -19.32 -7.13 -8.47
C LEU A 5 -18.50 -8.10 -7.61
N ARG A 6 -19.17 -9.10 -7.02
CA ARG A 6 -18.50 -10.12 -6.20
C ARG A 6 -17.50 -10.95 -7.00
N LEU A 7 -17.90 -11.40 -8.20
CA LEU A 7 -17.03 -12.20 -9.08
C LEU A 7 -15.80 -11.38 -9.50
N ALA A 8 -16.00 -10.16 -10.01
CA ALA A 8 -14.91 -9.27 -10.40
C ALA A 8 -13.93 -8.98 -9.25
N THR A 9 -14.47 -8.72 -8.05
CA THR A 9 -13.63 -8.49 -6.85
C THR A 9 -12.78 -9.71 -6.53
N MET A 10 -13.37 -10.90 -6.58
CA MET A 10 -12.67 -12.15 -6.33
C MET A 10 -11.56 -12.40 -7.36
N ASP A 11 -11.82 -12.11 -8.64
CA ASP A 11 -10.85 -12.34 -9.70
C ASP A 11 -9.65 -11.39 -9.60
N TYR A 12 -9.87 -10.08 -9.38
CA TYR A 12 -8.76 -9.14 -9.14
C TYR A 12 -7.96 -9.48 -7.89
N THR A 13 -8.65 -9.81 -6.79
CA THR A 13 -8.00 -10.13 -5.53
C THR A 13 -7.15 -11.40 -5.65
N LYS A 14 -7.65 -12.43 -6.36
CA LYS A 14 -6.87 -13.66 -6.60
C LYS A 14 -5.58 -13.36 -7.35
N GLU A 15 -5.63 -12.50 -8.37
CA GLU A 15 -4.45 -12.19 -9.16
C GLU A 15 -3.43 -11.38 -8.35
N PHE A 16 -3.88 -10.37 -7.60
CA PHE A 16 -3.01 -9.64 -6.68
C PHE A 16 -2.42 -10.52 -5.57
N ILE A 17 -3.19 -11.46 -5.01
CA ILE A 17 -2.67 -12.42 -4.03
C ILE A 17 -1.64 -13.35 -4.67
N ARG A 18 -1.86 -13.84 -5.90
CA ARG A 18 -0.87 -14.67 -6.61
C ARG A 18 0.45 -13.94 -6.80
N TRP A 19 0.41 -12.67 -7.19
CA TRP A 19 1.64 -11.87 -7.30
C TRP A 19 2.29 -11.64 -5.93
N SER A 20 1.48 -11.43 -4.89
CA SER A 20 1.96 -11.24 -3.51
C SER A 20 2.63 -12.50 -2.95
N LEU A 21 2.15 -13.69 -3.35
CA LEU A 21 2.75 -14.97 -2.98
C LEU A 21 4.15 -15.19 -3.59
N TRP A 22 4.50 -14.53 -4.69
CA TRP A 22 5.86 -14.51 -5.20
C TRP A 22 6.70 -13.44 -4.53
N TYR A 23 6.13 -12.26 -4.35
CA TYR A 23 6.81 -11.11 -3.75
C TYR A 23 7.28 -11.38 -2.31
N ILE A 24 6.42 -11.91 -1.44
CA ILE A 24 6.73 -12.06 -0.01
C ILE A 24 7.91 -13.02 0.24
N PRO A 25 7.96 -14.25 -0.34
CA PRO A 25 9.09 -15.15 -0.15
C PRO A 25 10.40 -14.61 -0.72
N ILE A 26 10.35 -13.92 -1.87
CA ILE A 26 11.54 -13.29 -2.45
C ILE A 26 12.06 -12.20 -1.51
N PHE A 27 11.17 -11.36 -0.98
CA PHE A 27 11.55 -10.32 -0.03
C PHE A 27 12.08 -10.90 1.29
N ALA A 28 11.48 -11.97 1.80
CA ALA A 28 11.97 -12.70 2.97
C ALA A 28 13.37 -13.28 2.72
N LEU A 29 13.63 -13.84 1.55
CA LEU A 29 14.96 -14.33 1.17
C LEU A 29 15.98 -13.19 1.17
N VAL A 30 15.64 -12.03 0.60
CA VAL A 30 16.50 -10.84 0.64
C VAL A 30 16.80 -10.42 2.08
N TYR A 31 15.78 -10.37 2.96
CA TYR A 31 15.98 -10.06 4.38
C TYR A 31 16.94 -11.05 5.06
N ILE A 32 16.78 -12.35 4.80
CA ILE A 32 17.66 -13.38 5.34
C ILE A 32 19.10 -13.19 4.85
N VAL A 33 19.29 -12.91 3.56
CA VAL A 33 20.63 -12.68 2.99
C VAL A 33 21.31 -11.49 3.63
N LEU A 34 20.61 -10.36 3.75
CA LEU A 34 21.15 -9.13 4.33
C LEU A 34 21.55 -9.30 5.81
N ASN A 35 20.69 -9.94 6.62
CA ASN A 35 20.95 -10.08 8.05
C ASN A 35 21.96 -11.19 8.39
N VAL A 36 21.84 -12.36 7.75
CA VAL A 36 22.68 -13.52 8.10
C VAL A 36 24.07 -13.46 7.46
N PHE A 37 24.14 -13.04 6.19
CA PHE A 37 25.38 -13.13 5.40
C PHE A 37 26.15 -11.81 5.38
N LEU A 38 25.46 -10.68 5.20
CA LEU A 38 26.11 -9.36 5.13
C LEU A 38 26.26 -8.71 6.51
N ARG A 39 25.40 -9.06 7.48
CA ARG A 39 25.43 -8.58 8.87
C ARG A 39 25.51 -7.05 8.97
N GLU A 40 24.72 -6.38 8.15
CA GLU A 40 24.63 -4.91 8.18
C GLU A 40 24.13 -4.46 9.57
N PRO A 41 24.90 -3.64 10.32
CA PRO A 41 24.60 -3.32 11.71
C PRO A 41 23.26 -2.59 11.87
N GLU A 42 22.89 -1.72 10.92
CA GLU A 42 21.60 -1.00 10.94
C GLU A 42 20.39 -1.91 10.66
N LEU A 43 20.61 -3.04 9.95
CA LEU A 43 19.53 -3.95 9.56
C LEU A 43 19.32 -5.07 10.59
N ASN A 44 20.38 -5.47 11.30
CA ASN A 44 20.34 -6.51 12.33
C ASN A 44 19.43 -6.16 13.51
N GLU A 45 19.26 -4.87 13.78
CA GLU A 45 18.36 -4.38 14.83
C GLU A 45 16.91 -4.21 14.33
N MET A 46 16.69 -4.26 13.01
CA MET A 46 15.38 -4.03 12.41
C MET A 46 14.60 -5.34 12.17
N SER A 47 13.37 -5.39 12.69
CA SER A 47 12.45 -6.50 12.43
C SER A 47 12.11 -6.63 10.94
N PHE A 48 11.82 -7.86 10.48
CA PHE A 48 11.32 -8.09 9.12
C PHE A 48 10.09 -7.23 8.80
N PHE A 49 9.17 -7.10 9.76
CA PHE A 49 7.98 -6.29 9.62
C PHE A 49 8.33 -4.84 9.29
N SER A 50 9.24 -4.23 10.06
CA SER A 50 9.70 -2.84 9.86
C SER A 50 10.34 -2.62 8.48
N MET A 51 11.21 -3.53 8.05
CA MET A 51 11.82 -3.45 6.72
C MET A 51 10.76 -3.60 5.61
N ALA A 52 9.85 -4.54 5.78
CA ALA A 52 8.78 -4.82 4.82
C ALA A 52 7.77 -3.67 4.69
N LEU A 53 7.61 -2.80 5.69
CA LEU A 53 6.69 -1.64 5.59
C LEU A 53 6.97 -0.80 4.34
N SER A 54 8.25 -0.53 4.10
CA SER A 54 8.74 0.27 2.97
C SER A 54 8.48 -0.41 1.65
N ALA A 55 8.88 -1.68 1.56
CA ALA A 55 8.76 -2.46 0.35
C ALA A 55 7.28 -2.69 -0.02
N ASN A 56 6.42 -2.96 0.97
CA ASN A 56 5.00 -3.19 0.78
C ASN A 56 4.26 -1.95 0.26
N ARG A 57 4.61 -0.75 0.72
CA ARG A 57 4.08 0.52 0.18
C ARG A 57 4.40 0.66 -1.31
N ILE A 58 5.65 0.44 -1.71
CA ILE A 58 6.08 0.53 -3.11
C ILE A 58 5.43 -0.58 -3.95
N TYR A 59 5.37 -1.80 -3.44
CA TYR A 59 4.70 -2.91 -4.11
C TYR A 59 3.22 -2.59 -4.38
N MET A 60 2.51 -2.06 -3.39
CA MET A 60 1.10 -1.69 -3.53
C MET A 60 0.90 -0.50 -4.49
N LEU A 61 1.85 0.45 -4.53
CA LEU A 61 1.88 1.48 -5.56
C LEU A 61 1.96 0.88 -6.96
N VAL A 62 2.84 -0.09 -7.19
CA VAL A 62 2.98 -0.78 -8.47
C VAL A 62 1.67 -1.50 -8.84
N LEU A 63 1.04 -2.21 -7.89
CA LEU A 63 -0.27 -2.84 -8.13
C LEU A 63 -1.34 -1.82 -8.52
N GLY A 64 -1.36 -0.66 -7.87
CA GLY A 64 -2.25 0.43 -8.22
C GLY A 64 -1.99 0.96 -9.64
N ILE A 65 -0.73 1.09 -10.04
CA ILE A 65 -0.37 1.51 -11.40
C ILE A 65 -0.88 0.49 -12.43
N LEU A 66 -0.83 -0.81 -12.14
CA LEU A 66 -1.34 -1.84 -13.06
C LEU A 66 -2.87 -1.92 -13.10
N ALA A 67 -3.58 -1.39 -12.09
CA ALA A 67 -5.02 -1.56 -11.92
C ALA A 67 -5.84 -1.13 -13.15
N VAL A 68 -5.69 0.10 -13.64
CA VAL A 68 -6.45 0.56 -14.82
C VAL A 68 -5.90 -0.06 -16.10
N TYR A 69 -4.58 -0.07 -16.28
CA TYR A 69 -3.96 -0.52 -17.52
C TYR A 69 -4.29 -1.96 -17.89
N THR A 70 -4.23 -2.86 -16.92
CA THR A 70 -4.44 -4.29 -17.17
C THR A 70 -5.91 -4.66 -17.06
N PHE A 71 -6.62 -4.17 -16.04
CA PHE A 71 -7.92 -4.71 -15.70
C PHE A 71 -9.09 -3.90 -16.24
N LEU A 72 -8.96 -2.60 -16.55
CA LEU A 72 -10.11 -1.82 -17.03
C LEU A 72 -10.59 -2.33 -18.40
N GLU A 73 -9.66 -2.53 -19.34
CA GLU A 73 -9.97 -3.04 -20.68
C GLU A 73 -10.56 -4.46 -20.60
N TRP A 74 -9.91 -5.35 -19.83
CA TRP A 74 -10.41 -6.71 -19.59
C TRP A 74 -11.84 -6.70 -19.01
N SER A 75 -12.11 -5.83 -18.05
CA SER A 75 -13.43 -5.70 -17.42
C SER A 75 -14.51 -5.26 -18.40
N VAL A 76 -14.20 -4.30 -19.25
CA VAL A 76 -15.15 -3.76 -20.22
C VAL A 76 -15.44 -4.80 -21.30
N ASN A 77 -14.42 -5.55 -21.73
CA ASN A 77 -14.60 -6.66 -22.68
C ASN A 77 -15.46 -7.80 -22.10
N LEU A 78 -15.47 -7.98 -20.78
CA LEU A 78 -16.39 -8.88 -20.06
C LEU A 78 -17.79 -8.28 -19.81
N GLY A 79 -18.08 -7.09 -20.34
CA GLY A 79 -19.36 -6.40 -20.17
C GLY A 79 -19.60 -5.84 -18.77
N LEU A 80 -18.54 -5.59 -17.99
CA LEU A 80 -18.64 -4.91 -16.70
C LEU A 80 -18.71 -3.40 -16.91
N THR A 81 -19.56 -2.73 -16.11
CA THR A 81 -19.64 -1.26 -16.14
C THR A 81 -18.47 -0.66 -15.36
N ARG A 82 -18.06 0.56 -15.73
CA ARG A 82 -16.98 1.32 -15.05
C ARG A 82 -17.22 1.48 -13.55
N LYS A 83 -18.49 1.62 -13.14
CA LYS A 83 -18.89 1.70 -11.72
C LYS A 83 -18.59 0.39 -10.98
N ILE A 84 -18.89 -0.75 -11.60
CA ILE A 84 -18.60 -2.07 -11.03
C ILE A 84 -17.09 -2.29 -10.96
N PHE A 85 -16.35 -1.94 -12.01
CA PHE A 85 -14.89 -2.00 -12.02
C PHE A 85 -14.28 -1.20 -10.86
N PHE A 86 -14.64 0.07 -10.72
CA PHE A 86 -14.09 0.93 -9.67
C PHE A 86 -14.29 0.37 -8.26
N HIS A 87 -15.52 -0.06 -7.95
CA HIS A 87 -15.81 -0.64 -6.64
C HIS A 87 -15.07 -1.95 -6.43
N ALA A 88 -15.07 -2.86 -7.42
CA ALA A 88 -14.38 -4.14 -7.32
C ALA A 88 -12.85 -3.95 -7.15
N MET A 89 -12.24 -3.06 -7.92
CA MET A 89 -10.81 -2.79 -7.88
C MET A 89 -10.40 -2.16 -6.53
N THR A 90 -11.19 -1.21 -6.04
CA THR A 90 -10.94 -0.60 -4.73
C THR A 90 -11.05 -1.64 -3.61
N THR A 91 -12.08 -2.49 -3.63
CA THR A 91 -12.22 -3.57 -2.64
C THR A 91 -11.10 -4.61 -2.75
N ALA A 92 -10.63 -4.92 -3.96
CA ALA A 92 -9.51 -5.83 -4.16
C ALA A 92 -8.20 -5.24 -3.58
N GLY A 93 -7.96 -3.95 -3.75
CA GLY A 93 -6.84 -3.24 -3.12
C GLY A 93 -6.88 -3.29 -1.60
N ILE A 94 -8.06 -3.08 -0.99
CA ILE A 94 -8.25 -3.17 0.46
C ILE A 94 -7.96 -4.60 0.95
N LEU A 95 -8.55 -5.62 0.31
CA LEU A 95 -8.34 -7.02 0.68
C LEU A 95 -6.87 -7.45 0.52
N THR A 96 -6.20 -6.98 -0.54
CA THR A 96 -4.79 -7.26 -0.79
C THR A 96 -3.90 -6.58 0.25
N THR A 97 -4.21 -5.34 0.64
CA THR A 97 -3.47 -4.62 1.69
C THR A 97 -3.55 -5.36 3.03
N LEU A 98 -4.75 -5.84 3.38
CA LEU A 98 -4.96 -6.66 4.58
C LEU A 98 -4.16 -7.96 4.50
N PHE A 99 -4.20 -8.65 3.35
CA PHE A 99 -3.47 -9.88 3.14
C PHE A 99 -1.95 -9.70 3.30
N ILE A 100 -1.35 -8.73 2.62
CA ILE A 100 0.10 -8.50 2.67
C ILE A 100 0.54 -8.11 4.08
N THR A 101 -0.24 -7.29 4.77
CA THR A 101 0.06 -6.90 6.14
C THR A 101 0.02 -8.10 7.07
N ALA A 102 -1.03 -8.91 7.00
CA ALA A 102 -1.16 -10.12 7.80
C ALA A 102 -0.05 -11.14 7.48
N ALA A 103 0.26 -11.34 6.19
CA ALA A 103 1.30 -12.26 5.75
C ALA A 103 2.71 -11.79 6.19
N THR A 104 2.99 -10.49 6.08
CA THR A 104 4.25 -9.89 6.55
C THR A 104 4.39 -10.05 8.07
N ALA A 105 3.33 -9.77 8.82
CA ALA A 105 3.32 -9.96 10.27
C ALA A 105 3.54 -11.44 10.64
N ALA A 106 2.91 -12.37 9.94
CA ALA A 106 3.08 -13.81 10.15
C ALA A 106 4.53 -14.25 9.86
N VAL A 107 5.14 -13.79 8.78
CA VAL A 107 6.55 -14.09 8.47
C VAL A 107 7.49 -13.48 9.52
N SER A 108 7.25 -12.23 9.93
CA SER A 108 8.03 -11.58 10.99
C SER A 108 7.97 -12.36 12.29
N PHE A 109 6.78 -12.82 12.67
CA PHE A 109 6.56 -13.65 13.85
C PHE A 109 7.32 -15.00 13.75
N LEU A 110 7.30 -15.65 12.59
CA LEU A 110 8.05 -16.90 12.37
C LEU A 110 9.57 -16.69 12.45
N LEU A 111 10.09 -15.61 11.88
CA LEU A 111 11.51 -15.28 11.92
C LEU A 111 11.98 -14.92 13.33
N GLY A 112 11.11 -14.31 14.15
CA GLY A 112 11.40 -13.97 15.53
C GLY A 112 11.68 -15.14 16.47
N PHE A 113 11.34 -16.38 16.08
CA PHE A 113 11.72 -17.57 16.84
C PHE A 113 13.16 -18.04 16.55
N MET A 114 13.81 -17.51 15.52
CA MET A 114 15.14 -17.97 15.13
C MET A 114 16.22 -17.09 15.78
N PRO A 115 17.33 -17.66 16.28
CA PRO A 115 18.36 -16.92 17.02
C PRO A 115 19.12 -15.86 16.20
N TRP A 116 19.01 -15.91 14.87
CA TRP A 116 19.76 -15.08 13.94
C TRP A 116 19.00 -13.83 13.48
N PHE A 117 17.73 -13.68 13.86
CA PHE A 117 16.91 -12.52 13.52
C PHE A 117 16.57 -11.76 14.80
N GLY A 118 16.52 -10.42 14.72
CA GLY A 118 16.05 -9.57 15.81
C GLY A 118 14.63 -9.96 16.27
N THR A 119 14.17 -9.36 17.38
CA THR A 119 12.85 -9.66 17.95
C THR A 119 11.77 -9.59 16.86
N GLY A 120 10.94 -10.65 16.76
CA GLY A 120 10.02 -10.89 15.63
C GLY A 120 8.93 -9.84 15.41
N ILE A 121 8.87 -8.86 16.29
CA ILE A 121 7.98 -7.70 16.32
C ILE A 121 8.86 -6.59 16.91
N PRO A 122 8.89 -5.37 16.35
CA PRO A 122 9.65 -4.28 16.97
C PRO A 122 9.28 -4.23 18.46
N GLU A 123 10.28 -4.09 19.34
CA GLU A 123 10.09 -3.94 20.79
C GLU A 123 9.31 -2.65 21.10
N VAL A 124 8.03 -2.64 20.78
CA VAL A 124 7.09 -1.66 21.29
C VAL A 124 6.62 -2.23 22.61
N SER A 125 7.16 -1.69 23.71
CA SER A 125 6.71 -2.00 25.07
C SER A 125 5.19 -1.99 25.10
N GLY A 126 4.58 -3.10 25.53
CA GLY A 126 3.22 -3.47 25.13
C GLY A 126 2.13 -2.40 25.27
N GLY A 127 1.15 -2.44 24.37
CA GLY A 127 -0.10 -1.69 24.52
C GLY A 127 -0.78 -1.28 23.21
N VAL A 128 -1.65 -0.28 23.34
CA VAL A 128 -2.47 0.36 22.28
C VAL A 128 -1.61 0.91 21.14
N GLU A 129 -0.35 1.22 21.41
CA GLU A 129 0.62 1.79 20.46
C GLU A 129 0.95 0.83 19.31
N THR A 130 1.10 -0.48 19.57
CA THR A 130 1.36 -1.47 18.51
C THR A 130 0.20 -1.56 17.52
N LEU A 131 -1.04 -1.52 18.00
CA LEU A 131 -2.24 -1.58 17.17
C LEU A 131 -2.38 -0.33 16.29
N VAL A 132 -1.94 0.81 16.82
CA VAL A 132 -1.88 2.09 16.11
C VAL A 132 -0.85 2.05 14.99
N TYR A 133 0.37 1.58 15.26
CA TYR A 133 1.41 1.48 14.23
C TYR A 133 1.02 0.51 13.11
N VAL A 134 0.40 -0.63 13.45
CA VAL A 134 -0.14 -1.58 12.46
C VAL A 134 -1.30 -0.95 11.67
N GLY A 135 -2.17 -0.18 12.33
CA GLY A 135 -3.26 0.56 11.70
C GLY A 135 -2.76 1.64 10.73
N GLY A 136 -1.79 2.44 11.16
CA GLY A 136 -1.14 3.45 10.32
C GLY A 136 -0.39 2.84 9.14
N TYR A 137 0.21 1.69 9.35
CA TYR A 137 0.81 0.91 8.28
C TYR A 137 -0.23 0.44 7.25
N LEU A 138 -1.36 -0.12 7.69
CA LEU A 138 -2.45 -0.51 6.79
C LEU A 138 -2.97 0.67 5.96
N LEU A 139 -3.21 1.81 6.62
CA LEU A 139 -3.76 3.00 5.97
C LEU A 139 -2.76 3.62 4.99
N SER A 140 -1.49 3.74 5.38
CA SER A 140 -0.43 4.25 4.49
C SER A 140 -0.20 3.32 3.30
N THR A 141 -0.22 2.01 3.49
CA THR A 141 -0.08 1.04 2.39
C THR A 141 -1.25 1.11 1.42
N LEU A 142 -2.48 1.29 1.93
CA LEU A 142 -3.66 1.51 1.10
C LEU A 142 -3.60 2.84 0.34
N LEU A 143 -3.07 3.91 0.96
CA LEU A 143 -2.82 5.18 0.29
C LEU A 143 -1.92 5.01 -0.93
N TYR A 144 -0.84 4.24 -0.81
CA TYR A 144 0.06 3.98 -1.93
C TYR A 144 -0.64 3.20 -3.05
N PHE A 145 -1.48 2.21 -2.73
CA PHE A 145 -2.31 1.54 -3.74
C PHE A 145 -3.24 2.52 -4.47
N LEU A 146 -3.98 3.35 -3.73
CA LEU A 146 -4.89 4.31 -4.34
C LEU A 146 -4.14 5.41 -5.12
N GLY A 147 -2.96 5.82 -4.67
CA GLY A 147 -2.07 6.73 -5.39
C GLY A 147 -1.60 6.13 -6.72
N GLY A 148 -1.22 4.85 -6.72
CA GLY A 148 -0.90 4.13 -7.96
C GLY A 148 -2.12 4.01 -8.88
N PHE A 149 -3.28 3.73 -8.32
CA PHE A 149 -4.55 3.67 -9.05
C PHE A 149 -4.91 5.03 -9.67
N LEU A 150 -4.56 6.12 -8.99
CA LEU A 150 -4.75 7.48 -9.48
C LEU A 150 -3.83 7.78 -10.66
N ILE A 151 -2.55 7.38 -10.57
CA ILE A 151 -1.58 7.50 -11.67
C ILE A 151 -2.09 6.74 -12.90
N SER A 152 -2.53 5.49 -12.73
CA SER A 152 -2.99 4.67 -13.86
C SER A 152 -4.27 5.21 -14.50
N ALA A 153 -5.22 5.69 -13.70
CA ALA A 153 -6.40 6.38 -14.20
C ALA A 153 -6.04 7.67 -14.97
N GLY A 154 -5.06 8.44 -14.48
CA GLY A 154 -4.56 9.66 -15.11
C GLY A 154 -4.00 9.39 -16.50
N PHE A 155 -3.04 8.47 -16.61
CA PHE A 155 -2.43 8.17 -17.90
C PHE A 155 -3.36 7.46 -18.89
N TYR A 156 -4.34 6.69 -18.40
CA TYR A 156 -5.36 6.10 -19.28
C TYR A 156 -6.16 7.19 -20.02
N ARG A 157 -6.42 8.33 -19.38
CA ARG A 157 -7.10 9.49 -20.00
C ARG A 157 -6.18 10.24 -20.97
N GLY A 158 -4.90 10.35 -20.65
CA GLY A 158 -3.90 10.98 -21.53
C GLY A 158 -2.60 11.31 -20.79
N PHE A 159 -1.60 11.74 -21.54
CA PHE A 159 -0.26 12.02 -21.00
C PHE A 159 -0.25 13.14 -19.94
N VAL A 160 -0.87 14.28 -20.25
CA VAL A 160 -0.87 15.45 -19.34
C VAL A 160 -1.60 15.16 -18.02
N PRO A 161 -2.84 14.62 -18.00
CA PRO A 161 -3.48 14.23 -16.75
C PRO A 161 -2.67 13.20 -15.97
N GLY A 162 -2.03 12.24 -16.65
CA GLY A 162 -1.14 11.26 -16.02
C GLY A 162 0.02 11.91 -15.26
N MET A 163 0.73 12.83 -15.90
CA MET A 163 1.84 13.57 -15.27
C MET A 163 1.40 14.37 -14.04
N THR A 164 0.24 15.05 -14.11
CA THR A 164 -0.31 15.75 -12.94
C THR A 164 -0.60 14.80 -11.78
N MET A 165 -1.13 13.60 -12.05
CA MET A 165 -1.39 12.60 -11.01
C MET A 165 -0.11 12.03 -10.40
N VAL A 166 0.98 11.93 -11.16
CA VAL A 166 2.29 11.55 -10.61
C VAL A 166 2.77 12.61 -9.62
N LEU A 167 2.76 13.89 -10.00
CA LEU A 167 3.15 14.98 -9.10
C LEU A 167 2.28 15.03 -7.84
N LEU A 168 0.97 14.88 -7.99
CA LEU A 168 0.04 14.82 -6.87
C LEU A 168 0.35 13.62 -5.95
N ASN A 169 0.66 12.45 -6.51
CA ASN A 169 0.99 11.28 -5.72
C ASN A 169 2.32 11.46 -4.95
N ILE A 170 3.32 12.12 -5.54
CA ILE A 170 4.57 12.46 -4.83
C ILE A 170 4.26 13.34 -3.61
N VAL A 171 3.43 14.37 -3.76
CA VAL A 171 3.02 15.23 -2.63
C VAL A 171 2.28 14.43 -1.57
N ILE A 172 1.40 13.50 -1.95
CA ILE A 172 0.70 12.61 -1.02
C ILE A 172 1.67 11.70 -0.28
N MET A 173 2.68 11.14 -0.96
CA MET A 173 3.70 10.29 -0.33
C MET A 173 4.52 11.08 0.68
N MET A 174 4.99 12.28 0.31
CA MET A 174 5.70 13.17 1.23
C MET A 174 4.84 13.52 2.45
N GLY A 175 3.56 13.83 2.25
CA GLY A 175 2.62 14.07 3.34
C GLY A 175 2.42 12.84 4.23
N THR A 176 2.39 11.64 3.65
CA THR A 176 2.24 10.38 4.39
C THR A 176 3.46 10.12 5.28
N ASP A 177 4.66 10.43 4.80
CA ASP A 177 5.90 10.28 5.57
C ASP A 177 5.99 11.31 6.70
N ILE A 178 5.38 12.50 6.55
CA ILE A 178 5.23 13.48 7.65
C ILE A 178 4.22 13.01 8.70
N ILE A 179 3.11 12.38 8.28
CA ILE A 179 2.05 11.90 9.18
C ILE A 179 2.50 10.65 9.95
N TRP A 180 3.23 9.76 9.28
CA TRP A 180 3.75 8.51 9.85
C TRP A 180 5.27 8.52 9.78
N PRO A 181 5.93 9.38 10.59
CA PRO A 181 7.38 9.47 10.59
C PRO A 181 7.97 8.11 10.93
N ARG A 182 8.96 7.70 10.14
CA ARG A 182 9.84 6.60 10.53
C ARG A 182 10.83 7.14 11.55
N GLU A 183 11.33 6.28 12.42
CA GLU A 183 12.55 6.55 13.17
C GLU A 183 13.64 6.96 12.16
N SER A 184 13.97 8.26 12.19
CA SER A 184 15.14 8.94 11.61
C SER A 184 15.69 8.39 10.29
N GLY A 185 15.26 8.94 9.14
CA GLY A 185 15.91 8.57 7.87
C GLY A 185 15.49 9.31 6.60
N THR A 186 14.58 10.29 6.65
CA THR A 186 14.13 11.01 5.45
C THR A 186 14.27 12.52 5.60
N ILE A 187 15.29 13.06 4.90
CA ILE A 187 15.41 14.39 4.30
C ILE A 187 14.70 15.56 5.02
N GLY A 188 15.37 16.12 6.04
CA GLY A 188 15.41 17.58 6.28
C GLY A 188 14.11 18.32 6.69
N LEU A 189 13.02 17.61 6.99
CA LEU A 189 11.75 18.19 7.44
C LEU A 189 11.37 17.77 8.87
N GLU A 190 12.37 17.46 9.71
CA GLU A 190 12.19 17.14 11.13
C GLU A 190 11.46 18.26 11.92
N ALA A 191 11.50 19.50 11.42
CA ALA A 191 10.78 20.63 12.01
C ALA A 191 9.25 20.60 11.77
N LEU A 192 8.76 19.80 10.82
CA LEU A 192 7.33 19.68 10.46
C LEU A 192 6.76 18.28 10.75
N SER A 193 7.57 17.32 11.22
CA SER A 193 7.06 16.03 11.67
C SER A 193 6.17 16.24 12.89
N PHE A 194 4.97 15.66 12.85
CA PHE A 194 4.12 15.62 14.02
C PHE A 194 4.80 14.76 15.08
N ASP A 195 5.16 15.37 16.20
CA ASP A 195 5.64 14.67 17.37
C ASP A 195 4.57 13.65 17.83
N THR A 196 4.96 12.50 18.37
CA THR A 196 4.01 11.46 18.82
C THR A 196 3.10 11.94 19.96
N SER A 197 3.40 13.12 20.55
CA SER A 197 2.54 13.89 21.44
C SER A 197 1.28 14.45 20.74
N THR A 198 1.31 14.62 19.42
CA THR A 198 0.12 14.89 18.60
C THR A 198 -0.72 13.62 18.58
N GLY A 199 -1.81 13.62 19.36
CA GLY A 199 -2.59 12.40 19.61
C GLY A 199 -2.86 11.58 18.36
N VAL A 200 -2.47 10.31 18.40
CA VAL A 200 -2.63 9.28 17.34
C VAL A 200 -3.94 9.37 16.56
N ALA A 201 -5.04 9.67 17.24
CA ALA A 201 -6.36 9.83 16.64
C ALA A 201 -6.37 10.87 15.51
N MET A 202 -5.60 11.96 15.66
CA MET A 202 -5.45 13.00 14.64
C MET A 202 -4.69 12.49 13.42
N MET A 203 -3.58 11.76 13.60
CA MET A 203 -2.82 11.16 12.49
C MET A 203 -3.69 10.20 11.67
N VAL A 204 -4.45 9.33 12.36
CA VAL A 204 -5.41 8.41 11.74
C VAL A 204 -6.51 9.18 11.00
N LEU A 205 -7.06 10.23 11.62
CA LEU A 205 -8.11 11.06 11.02
C LEU A 205 -7.62 11.76 9.75
N ILE A 206 -6.44 12.38 9.77
CA ILE A 206 -5.83 13.01 8.58
C ILE A 206 -5.66 11.97 7.48
N THR A 207 -5.16 10.78 7.82
CA THR A 207 -4.95 9.70 6.84
C THR A 207 -6.27 9.23 6.22
N ILE A 208 -7.34 9.10 7.02
CA ILE A 208 -8.69 8.75 6.54
C ILE A 208 -9.24 9.85 5.62
N VAL A 209 -9.03 11.12 5.95
CA VAL A 209 -9.43 12.26 5.09
C VAL A 209 -8.68 12.20 3.76
N CYS A 210 -7.37 11.96 3.75
CA CYS A 210 -6.59 11.78 2.53
C CYS A 210 -7.11 10.60 1.68
N LEU A 211 -7.40 9.45 2.30
CA LEU A 211 -8.00 8.31 1.61
C LEU A 211 -9.36 8.65 0.98
N ALA A 212 -10.21 9.36 1.71
CA ALA A 212 -11.53 9.78 1.23
C ALA A 212 -11.41 10.76 0.04
N LEU A 213 -10.46 11.71 0.10
CA LEU A 213 -10.19 12.64 -0.99
C LEU A 213 -9.70 11.92 -2.24
N ILE A 214 -8.73 11.01 -2.13
CA ILE A 214 -8.22 10.24 -3.28
C ILE A 214 -9.32 9.36 -3.86
N TYR A 215 -10.11 8.71 -3.01
CA TYR A 215 -11.26 7.92 -3.46
C TYR A 215 -12.28 8.77 -4.22
N ALA A 216 -12.56 9.99 -3.77
CA ALA A 216 -13.47 10.91 -4.45
C ALA A 216 -12.92 11.35 -5.82
N ILE A 217 -11.64 11.71 -5.90
CA ILE A 217 -10.95 12.09 -7.15
C ILE A 217 -10.99 10.91 -8.14
N LEU A 218 -10.62 9.70 -7.69
CA LEU A 218 -10.65 8.49 -8.50
C LEU A 218 -12.05 8.19 -9.06
N ARG A 219 -13.08 8.31 -8.21
CA ARG A 219 -14.46 8.08 -8.61
C ARG A 219 -14.91 9.05 -9.70
N TYR A 220 -14.52 10.32 -9.58
CA TYR A 220 -14.79 11.33 -10.60
C TYR A 220 -14.05 10.99 -11.90
N MET A 221 -12.77 10.65 -11.82
CA MET A 221 -11.95 10.33 -12.99
C MET A 221 -12.49 9.12 -13.76
N ILE A 222 -12.76 8.00 -13.09
CA ILE A 222 -13.19 6.75 -13.75
C ILE A 222 -14.57 6.89 -14.40
N ARG A 223 -15.43 7.77 -13.87
CA ARG A 223 -16.72 8.06 -14.49
C ARG A 223 -16.55 8.63 -15.90
N ASP A 224 -15.56 9.49 -16.11
CA ASP A 224 -15.38 10.28 -17.32
C ASP A 224 -14.37 9.69 -18.32
N ILE A 225 -13.76 8.54 -18.00
CA ILE A 225 -12.79 7.89 -18.89
C ILE A 225 -13.47 7.34 -20.13
N ALA A 226 -13.08 7.79 -21.34
CA ALA A 226 -13.45 7.12 -22.58
C ALA A 226 -12.63 5.81 -22.69
N VAL A 227 -13.32 4.67 -22.69
CA VAL A 227 -12.66 3.36 -22.78
C VAL A 227 -12.22 3.14 -24.22
N LYS A 228 -10.91 2.95 -24.41
CA LYS A 228 -10.34 2.56 -25.69
C LYS A 228 -10.56 1.05 -25.83
N ILE A 229 -11.43 0.65 -26.74
CA ILE A 229 -11.59 -0.75 -27.13
C ILE A 229 -10.60 -0.96 -28.28
N LYS A 230 -9.63 -1.85 -28.10
CA LYS A 230 -8.75 -2.31 -29.18
C LYS A 230 -9.31 -3.55 -29.84
#